data_AF-A0A4P8QHB7-F1
#
_entry.id   AF-A0A4P8QHB7-F1
#
_cell.length_a   1.000
_cell.length_b   1.000
_cell.length_c   1.000
_cell.angle_alpha   90.00
_cell.angle_beta   90.00
_cell.angle_gamma   90.00
#
_symmetry.space_group_name_H-M   'P 1'
#
loop_
_entity.id
_entity.type
_entity.pdbx_description
1 polymer ?
#
loop_
_entity_poly.entity_id
_entity_poly.type
_entity_poly.pdbx_seq_one_letter_code
_entity_poly.pdbx_strand_id
1 'polypeptide(L)'
;MSDTTYSSLLMDERVHCWSLMTTMVVGDYINLVENAYRARGGIKYQREALKTTSGRRIRERMIDDIKKGAILPPVVIGAVVNRDDMVSLKDWPANKILDHVKDEWSGSISIIDGMQRTTALMAAAEDENNVYNQTVRIECWISESTDSLIYRMLVLNTGQVPWNLKRQLQVVYAPLIEEMKRRITFERLLTMEKSERRYKGGEFSADSLVEAYLAFGLRKTEIDTQESLADEFSRLDMAEAITASKYNDFFYPIVQVLVDIDKAFSRHDTVAEQMEGADINDGVTPSKFRFGRNIFDSQPARVGFIVACAVGVLGRLGMDRDPAASAAAMDRLKAGSSALVAHLETLSPAELGQFLSLDVLSEKIGVQKRSGVGRQERAFFETAFKALIDENFAIPRMEVCWRA
;
A
#
# COMPACT_ATOMS: atom_id res chain seq x y z
N MET A 1 43.94 -24.35 11.82
CA MET A 1 43.59 -23.85 10.47
C MET A 1 43.09 -22.44 10.67
N SER A 2 43.75 -21.45 10.09
CA SER A 2 43.30 -20.05 10.16
C SER A 2 41.95 -19.94 9.48
N ASP A 3 40.92 -19.68 10.26
CA ASP A 3 39.53 -19.58 9.81
C ASP A 3 39.43 -18.34 8.91
N THR A 4 39.55 -18.56 7.60
CA THR A 4 39.58 -17.47 6.64
C THR A 4 38.12 -17.15 6.31
N THR A 5 37.49 -16.30 7.11
CA THR A 5 36.15 -15.81 6.85
C THR A 5 36.17 -14.94 5.60
N TYR A 6 35.79 -15.53 4.46
CA TYR A 6 35.61 -14.79 3.21
C TYR A 6 34.45 -13.81 3.40
N SER A 7 34.77 -12.54 3.43
CA SER A 7 33.83 -11.44 3.55
C SER A 7 33.97 -10.51 2.34
N SER A 8 32.84 -10.00 1.87
CA SER A 8 32.77 -9.08 0.73
C SER A 8 31.97 -7.86 1.13
N LEU A 9 32.59 -6.69 1.07
CA LEU A 9 31.95 -5.41 1.31
C LEU A 9 31.79 -4.67 -0.03
N LEU A 10 30.55 -4.37 -0.41
CA LEU A 10 30.22 -3.69 -1.67
C LEU A 10 29.34 -2.47 -1.41
N MET A 11 29.58 -1.38 -2.13
CA MET A 11 28.73 -0.20 -2.12
C MET A 11 27.65 -0.33 -3.20
N ASP A 12 26.39 -0.19 -2.80
CA ASP A 12 25.29 0.05 -3.72
C ASP A 12 25.20 1.56 -3.98
N GLU A 13 25.66 1.98 -5.15
CA GLU A 13 25.67 3.39 -5.55
C GLU A 13 24.27 3.97 -5.79
N ARG A 14 23.24 3.13 -5.99
CA ARG A 14 21.88 3.59 -6.30
C ARG A 14 21.14 4.05 -5.06
N VAL A 15 21.23 3.28 -3.96
CA VAL A 15 20.55 3.60 -2.70
C VAL A 15 21.50 4.01 -1.57
N HIS A 16 22.78 4.15 -1.91
CA HIS A 16 23.86 4.54 -1.01
C HIS A 16 23.92 3.68 0.26
N CYS A 17 23.95 2.36 0.07
CA CYS A 17 24.05 1.38 1.16
C CYS A 17 25.30 0.50 1.00
N TRP A 18 25.86 0.06 2.12
CA TRP A 18 26.89 -0.97 2.11
C TRP A 18 26.26 -2.36 2.25
N SER A 19 26.71 -3.32 1.46
CA SER A 19 26.38 -4.74 1.62
C SER A 19 27.62 -5.51 2.06
N LEU A 20 27.57 -6.06 3.28
CA LEU A 20 28.58 -6.97 3.82
C LEU A 20 28.07 -8.41 3.76
N MET A 21 28.60 -9.20 2.83
CA MET A 21 28.35 -10.64 2.76
C MET A 21 29.41 -11.40 3.56
N THR A 22 28.99 -12.24 4.51
CA THR A 22 29.89 -13.00 5.39
C THR A 22 29.23 -14.27 5.94
N THR A 23 29.91 -14.98 6.84
CA THR A 23 29.41 -16.16 7.54
C THR A 23 29.50 -16.00 9.05
N MET A 24 28.58 -16.62 9.79
CA MET A 24 28.65 -16.74 11.25
C MET A 24 28.05 -18.07 11.71
N VAL A 25 28.24 -18.40 12.99
CA VAL A 25 27.56 -19.55 13.60
C VAL A 25 26.07 -19.25 13.77
N VAL A 26 25.24 -20.28 13.65
CA VAL A 26 23.77 -20.15 13.73
C VAL A 26 23.33 -19.54 15.07
N GLY A 27 23.99 -19.88 16.18
CA GLY A 27 23.69 -19.27 17.49
C GLY A 27 23.87 -17.76 17.52
N ASP A 28 25.00 -17.25 17.00
CA ASP A 28 25.26 -15.81 16.88
C ASP A 28 24.20 -15.14 16.01
N TYR A 29 23.84 -15.77 14.89
CA TYR A 29 22.80 -15.25 14.01
C TYR A 29 21.44 -15.17 14.69
N ILE A 30 21.02 -16.23 15.40
CA ILE A 30 19.75 -16.27 16.11
C ILE A 30 19.69 -15.16 17.16
N ASN A 31 20.76 -15.00 17.95
CA ASN A 31 20.86 -13.94 18.95
C ASN A 31 20.79 -12.54 18.33
N LEU A 32 21.49 -12.33 17.21
CA LEU A 32 21.51 -11.06 16.48
C LEU A 32 20.10 -10.65 16.00
N VAL A 33 19.30 -11.59 15.50
CA VAL A 33 18.00 -11.28 14.89
C VAL A 33 16.80 -11.50 15.82
N GLU A 34 17.01 -11.95 17.06
CA GLU A 34 15.91 -12.34 17.97
C GLU A 34 14.92 -11.19 18.19
N ASN A 35 15.43 -9.99 18.48
CA ASN A 35 14.60 -8.80 18.69
C ASN A 35 13.81 -8.44 17.42
N ALA A 36 14.48 -8.42 16.27
CA ALA A 36 13.87 -8.16 14.98
C ALA A 36 12.77 -9.20 14.67
N TYR A 37 13.05 -10.48 14.90
CA TYR A 37 12.13 -11.59 14.67
C TYR A 37 10.87 -11.48 15.55
N ARG A 38 11.03 -11.21 16.85
CA ARG A 38 9.91 -10.95 17.78
C ARG A 38 9.07 -9.74 17.34
N ALA A 39 9.72 -8.72 16.77
CA ALA A 39 9.09 -7.57 16.15
C ALA A 39 8.63 -7.82 14.69
N ARG A 40 8.46 -9.09 14.27
CA ARG A 40 7.95 -9.48 12.94
C ARG A 40 8.84 -9.05 11.77
N GLY A 41 10.15 -9.02 12.00
CA GLY A 41 11.20 -8.65 11.06
C GLY A 41 11.80 -7.27 11.27
N GLY A 42 11.36 -6.51 12.28
CA GLY A 42 11.92 -5.20 12.63
C GLY A 42 11.43 -4.05 11.75
N ILE A 43 10.74 -4.32 10.64
CA ILE A 43 10.10 -3.31 9.79
C ILE A 43 8.59 -3.28 10.05
N LYS A 44 8.05 -2.08 10.29
CA LYS A 44 6.60 -1.89 10.54
C LYS A 44 5.78 -2.43 9.37
N TYR A 45 4.69 -3.15 9.66
CA TYR A 45 3.79 -3.78 8.68
C TYR A 45 4.40 -4.90 7.82
N GLN A 46 5.61 -5.37 8.13
CA GLN A 46 6.25 -6.49 7.45
C GLN A 46 5.49 -7.81 7.56
N ARG A 47 5.62 -8.66 6.53
CA ARG A 47 5.03 -10.00 6.47
C ARG A 47 5.69 -10.99 7.44
N GLU A 48 4.85 -11.61 8.27
CA GLU A 48 5.22 -12.76 9.10
C GLU A 48 5.46 -14.03 8.29
N ALA A 49 6.00 -15.04 8.95
CA ALA A 49 6.19 -16.34 8.36
C ALA A 49 4.90 -16.95 7.77
N LEU A 50 5.03 -17.67 6.65
CA LEU A 50 3.92 -18.30 5.92
C LEU A 50 3.15 -19.31 6.78
N LYS A 51 1.88 -19.06 7.08
CA LYS A 51 1.04 -19.97 7.90
C LYS A 51 0.20 -20.97 7.07
N THR A 52 0.25 -20.89 5.74
CA THR A 52 -0.52 -21.78 4.85
C THR A 52 -0.07 -23.23 4.98
N THR A 53 -0.95 -24.20 4.70
CA THR A 53 -0.62 -25.64 4.75
C THR A 53 0.59 -26.00 3.89
N SER A 54 0.67 -25.46 2.66
CA SER A 54 1.84 -25.63 1.80
C SER A 54 3.10 -24.97 2.37
N GLY A 55 2.97 -23.79 2.99
CA GLY A 55 4.08 -23.11 3.65
C GLY A 55 4.62 -23.85 4.87
N ARG A 56 3.72 -24.50 5.65
CA ARG A 56 4.10 -25.36 6.78
C ARG A 56 4.86 -26.59 6.30
N ARG A 57 4.36 -27.31 5.29
CA ARG A 57 5.02 -28.49 4.72
C ARG A 57 6.40 -28.19 4.14
N ILE A 58 6.56 -27.04 3.47
CA ILE A 58 7.87 -26.59 2.95
C ILE A 58 8.82 -26.28 4.11
N ARG A 59 8.33 -25.65 5.19
CA ARG A 59 9.15 -25.37 6.37
C ARG A 59 9.59 -26.63 7.10
N GLU A 60 8.69 -27.59 7.30
CA GLU A 60 9.01 -28.88 7.92
C GLU A 60 10.14 -29.59 7.16
N ARG A 61 10.04 -29.63 5.84
CA ARG A 61 11.12 -30.17 5.00
C ARG A 61 12.42 -29.39 5.16
N MET A 62 12.36 -28.07 5.19
CA MET A 62 13.54 -27.21 5.42
C MET A 62 14.20 -27.48 6.78
N ILE A 63 13.40 -27.67 7.84
CA ILE A 63 13.90 -28.03 9.18
C ILE A 63 14.65 -29.36 9.13
N ASP A 64 14.06 -30.38 8.50
CA ASP A 64 14.70 -31.70 8.36
C ASP A 64 16.00 -31.64 7.55
N ASP A 65 16.03 -30.81 6.50
CA ASP A 65 17.22 -30.62 5.68
C ASP A 65 18.34 -29.90 6.47
N ILE A 66 18.01 -28.86 7.27
CA ILE A 66 18.97 -28.16 8.15
C ILE A 66 19.60 -29.12 9.16
N LYS A 67 18.78 -29.97 9.81
CA LYS A 67 19.27 -30.97 10.77
C LYS A 67 20.26 -31.94 10.14
N LYS A 68 20.04 -32.29 8.86
CA LYS A 68 20.95 -33.13 8.07
C LYS A 68 22.19 -32.38 7.54
N GLY A 69 22.36 -31.10 7.89
CA GLY A 69 23.51 -30.28 7.51
C GLY A 69 23.35 -29.53 6.19
N ALA A 70 22.14 -29.35 5.68
CA ALA A 70 21.91 -28.57 4.47
C ALA A 70 22.24 -27.08 4.72
N ILE A 71 23.05 -26.49 3.83
CA ILE A 71 23.37 -25.07 3.88
C ILE A 71 22.34 -24.28 3.10
N LEU A 72 21.67 -23.34 3.76
CA LEU A 72 20.66 -22.48 3.14
C LEU A 72 21.30 -21.33 2.33
N PRO A 73 20.57 -20.75 1.36
CA PRO A 73 20.96 -19.48 0.76
C PRO A 73 21.07 -18.37 1.82
N PRO A 74 21.88 -17.32 1.58
CA PRO A 74 22.17 -16.29 2.58
C PRO A 74 20.94 -15.58 3.11
N VAL A 75 20.82 -15.46 4.43
CA VAL A 75 19.79 -14.60 5.06
C VAL A 75 20.25 -13.15 5.02
N VAL A 76 19.32 -12.23 4.76
CA VAL A 76 19.62 -10.82 4.55
C VAL A 76 19.06 -10.01 5.70
N ILE A 77 19.93 -9.25 6.35
CA ILE A 77 19.57 -8.35 7.45
C ILE A 77 19.89 -6.91 7.09
N GLY A 78 19.21 -5.96 7.72
CA GLY A 78 19.43 -4.53 7.58
C GLY A 78 19.77 -3.88 8.90
N ALA A 79 20.73 -2.96 8.91
CA ALA A 79 21.09 -2.12 10.05
C ALA A 79 20.98 -0.64 9.65
N VAL A 80 20.37 0.18 10.50
CA VAL A 80 20.28 1.64 10.31
C VAL A 80 21.28 2.32 11.22
N VAL A 81 22.20 3.06 10.64
CA VAL A 81 23.34 3.68 11.34
C VAL A 81 23.34 5.18 11.17
N ASN A 82 24.09 5.89 12.01
CA ASN A 82 24.30 7.32 11.84
C ASN A 82 25.26 7.59 10.66
N ARG A 83 25.28 8.85 10.20
CA ARG A 83 26.12 9.27 9.07
C ARG A 83 27.62 9.09 9.32
N ASP A 84 28.09 9.32 10.55
CA ASP A 84 29.51 9.25 10.88
C ASP A 84 30.03 7.80 10.74
N ASP A 85 29.25 6.84 11.21
CA ASP A 85 29.50 5.40 11.02
C ASP A 85 29.45 5.05 9.53
N MET A 86 28.43 5.51 8.81
CA MET A 86 28.23 5.20 7.38
C MET A 86 29.42 5.60 6.50
N VAL A 87 29.97 6.80 6.73
CA VAL A 87 31.13 7.32 6.00
C VAL A 87 32.40 6.51 6.31
N SER A 88 32.52 6.00 7.52
CA SER A 88 33.70 5.29 8.03
C SER A 88 33.76 3.82 7.58
N LEU A 89 32.64 3.21 7.21
CA LEU A 89 32.53 1.79 6.86
C LEU A 89 33.50 1.31 5.79
N LYS A 90 33.78 2.15 4.78
CA LYS A 90 34.68 1.81 3.66
C LYS A 90 36.10 1.45 4.11
N ASP A 91 36.53 2.02 5.24
CA ASP A 91 37.88 1.90 5.79
C ASP A 91 37.94 0.81 6.87
N TRP A 92 36.81 0.20 7.23
CA TRP A 92 36.75 -0.81 8.27
C TRP A 92 36.93 -2.22 7.71
N PRO A 93 37.68 -3.09 8.40
CA PRO A 93 37.71 -4.49 8.05
C PRO A 93 36.36 -5.14 8.40
N ALA A 94 35.98 -6.18 7.66
CA ALA A 94 34.69 -6.84 7.78
C ALA A 94 34.36 -7.36 9.19
N ASN A 95 35.37 -7.83 9.95
CA ASN A 95 35.19 -8.28 11.33
C ASN A 95 34.76 -7.12 12.23
N LYS A 96 35.38 -5.93 12.09
CA LYS A 96 34.99 -4.75 12.84
C LYS A 96 33.54 -4.37 12.54
N ILE A 97 33.17 -4.35 11.25
CA ILE A 97 31.78 -4.07 10.86
C ILE A 97 30.82 -5.07 11.51
N LEU A 98 31.19 -6.36 11.50
CA LEU A 98 30.37 -7.40 12.10
C LEU A 98 30.22 -7.26 13.63
N ASP A 99 31.27 -6.84 14.33
CA ASP A 99 31.23 -6.57 15.76
C ASP A 99 30.27 -5.41 16.06
N HIS A 100 30.32 -4.32 15.30
CA HIS A 100 29.36 -3.22 15.42
C HIS A 100 27.91 -3.65 15.15
N VAL A 101 27.68 -4.52 14.15
CA VAL A 101 26.36 -5.09 13.85
C VAL A 101 25.82 -5.90 15.03
N LYS A 102 26.68 -6.68 15.70
CA LYS A 102 26.32 -7.52 16.85
C LYS A 102 26.06 -6.73 18.12
N ASP A 103 26.81 -5.64 18.31
CA ASP A 103 26.80 -4.87 19.54
C ASP A 103 26.01 -3.57 19.36
N GLU A 104 26.68 -2.52 18.88
CA GLU A 104 26.16 -1.15 18.83
C GLU A 104 24.88 -1.00 18.00
N TRP A 105 24.75 -1.73 16.89
CA TRP A 105 23.63 -1.61 15.98
C TRP A 105 22.55 -2.68 16.19
N SER A 106 22.69 -3.56 17.18
CA SER A 106 21.77 -4.67 17.47
C SER A 106 20.30 -4.23 17.62
N GLY A 107 20.06 -3.04 18.19
CA GLY A 107 18.72 -2.46 18.34
C GLY A 107 18.09 -1.95 17.04
N SER A 108 18.87 -1.81 15.97
CA SER A 108 18.44 -1.32 14.64
C SER A 108 18.25 -2.44 13.62
N ILE A 109 18.46 -3.69 14.01
CA ILE A 109 18.45 -4.84 13.09
C ILE A 109 17.04 -5.12 12.59
N SER A 110 16.95 -5.35 11.28
CA SER A 110 15.77 -5.83 10.58
C SER A 110 16.10 -7.05 9.72
N ILE A 111 15.13 -7.93 9.50
CA ILE A 111 15.26 -9.09 8.59
C ILE A 111 14.67 -8.67 7.25
N ILE A 112 15.50 -8.43 6.23
CA ILE A 112 15.07 -7.95 4.91
C ILE A 112 14.58 -9.11 4.04
N ASP A 113 15.36 -10.20 4.01
CA ASP A 113 15.00 -11.45 3.34
C ASP A 113 15.47 -12.64 4.19
N GLY A 114 14.64 -13.67 4.28
CA GLY A 114 14.98 -14.88 4.99
C GLY A 114 14.05 -15.23 6.14
N MET A 115 12.92 -14.54 6.33
CA MET A 115 11.98 -14.82 7.43
C MET A 115 11.62 -16.32 7.57
N GLN A 116 11.39 -17.04 6.46
CA GLN A 116 11.17 -18.50 6.53
C GLN A 116 12.40 -19.29 6.95
N ARG A 117 13.59 -18.90 6.47
CA ARG A 117 14.86 -19.54 6.78
C ARG A 117 15.23 -19.29 8.24
N THR A 118 15.03 -18.08 8.75
CA THR A 118 15.19 -17.73 10.17
C THR A 118 14.27 -18.58 11.05
N THR A 119 12.97 -18.65 10.73
CA THR A 119 12.04 -19.52 11.48
C THR A 119 12.46 -20.99 11.45
N ALA A 120 12.91 -21.50 10.30
CA ALA A 120 13.35 -22.89 10.19
C ALA A 120 14.64 -23.16 10.96
N LEU A 121 15.61 -22.23 10.94
CA LEU A 121 16.85 -22.32 11.71
C LEU A 121 16.57 -22.32 13.22
N MET A 122 15.72 -21.42 13.70
CA MET A 122 15.31 -21.38 15.11
C MET A 122 14.65 -22.71 15.53
N ALA A 123 13.68 -23.20 14.74
CA ALA A 123 13.00 -24.45 15.04
C ALA A 123 13.93 -25.68 14.97
N ALA A 124 14.88 -25.71 14.03
CA ALA A 124 15.87 -26.78 13.93
C ALA A 124 16.85 -26.76 15.11
N ALA A 125 17.29 -25.57 15.55
CA ALA A 125 18.20 -25.39 16.66
C ALA A 125 17.57 -25.72 18.02
N GLU A 126 16.28 -25.43 18.19
CA GLU A 126 15.51 -25.86 19.37
C GLU A 126 15.40 -27.39 19.49
N ASP A 127 15.30 -28.09 18.36
CA ASP A 127 15.11 -29.55 18.32
C ASP A 127 16.46 -30.31 18.37
N GLU A 128 17.51 -29.77 17.72
CA GLU A 128 18.83 -30.40 17.67
C GLU A 128 19.96 -29.38 17.96
N ASN A 129 20.54 -29.49 19.16
CA ASN A 129 21.53 -28.53 19.66
C ASN A 129 22.78 -28.36 18.77
N ASN A 130 23.13 -29.38 17.96
CA ASN A 130 24.27 -29.29 17.04
C ASN A 130 24.04 -28.23 15.95
N VAL A 131 22.79 -27.88 15.64
CA VAL A 131 22.46 -26.85 14.65
C VAL A 131 22.99 -25.47 15.08
N TYR A 132 23.07 -25.17 16.39
CA TYR A 132 23.64 -23.89 16.88
C TYR A 132 25.09 -23.67 16.43
N ASN A 133 25.85 -24.76 16.25
CA ASN A 133 27.25 -24.74 15.85
C ASN A 133 27.45 -24.77 14.33
N GLN A 134 26.37 -24.95 13.55
CA GLN A 134 26.46 -24.90 12.09
C GLN A 134 26.76 -23.47 11.61
N THR A 135 27.28 -23.35 10.40
CA THR A 135 27.57 -22.06 9.77
C THR A 135 26.40 -21.61 8.90
N VAL A 136 26.00 -20.35 9.04
CA VAL A 136 25.02 -19.68 8.18
C VAL A 136 25.69 -18.55 7.39
N ARG A 137 25.29 -18.39 6.13
CA ARG A 137 25.69 -17.23 5.31
C ARG A 137 24.73 -16.08 5.58
N ILE A 138 25.28 -14.89 5.80
CA ILE A 138 24.52 -13.68 6.02
C ILE A 138 24.95 -12.59 5.03
N GLU A 139 24.03 -11.70 4.70
CA GLU A 139 24.31 -10.44 4.01
C GLU A 139 23.73 -9.31 4.86
N CYS A 140 24.59 -8.42 5.35
CA CYS A 140 24.22 -7.27 6.17
C CYS A 140 24.21 -6.01 5.30
N TRP A 141 23.03 -5.44 5.12
CA TRP A 141 22.83 -4.15 4.48
C TRP A 141 22.87 -3.05 5.52
N ILE A 142 23.74 -2.06 5.33
CA ILE A 142 23.96 -0.97 6.27
C ILE A 142 23.61 0.34 5.55
N SER A 143 22.75 1.14 6.19
CA SER A 143 22.14 2.33 5.59
C SER A 143 21.96 3.45 6.62
N GLU A 144 21.96 4.71 6.17
CA GLU A 144 21.52 5.87 6.98
C GLU A 144 20.00 5.91 7.18
N SER A 145 19.23 5.17 6.37
CA SER A 145 17.76 5.20 6.40
C SER A 145 17.12 3.83 6.23
N THR A 146 15.96 3.64 6.87
CA THR A 146 15.09 2.47 6.67
C THR A 146 14.58 2.39 5.23
N ASP A 147 14.41 3.53 4.56
CA ASP A 147 13.86 3.61 3.21
C ASP A 147 14.76 2.86 2.21
N SER A 148 16.08 3.08 2.25
CA SER A 148 17.01 2.35 1.36
C SER A 148 16.98 0.83 1.58
N LEU A 149 16.71 0.36 2.81
CA LEU A 149 16.55 -1.07 3.12
C LEU A 149 15.22 -1.62 2.57
N ILE A 150 14.14 -0.83 2.66
CA ILE A 150 12.83 -1.19 2.08
C ILE A 150 12.92 -1.26 0.54
N TYR A 151 13.65 -0.34 -0.11
CA TYR A 151 13.88 -0.40 -1.56
C TYR A 151 14.45 -1.76 -1.97
N ARG A 152 15.50 -2.21 -1.28
CA ARG A 152 16.12 -3.53 -1.51
C ARG A 152 15.12 -4.66 -1.30
N MET A 153 14.32 -4.58 -0.23
CA MET A 153 13.28 -5.56 0.07
C MET A 153 12.24 -5.68 -1.06
N LEU A 154 11.89 -4.59 -1.74
CA LEU A 154 10.84 -4.55 -2.76
C LEU A 154 11.35 -4.89 -4.16
N VAL A 155 12.47 -4.30 -4.56
CA VAL A 155 12.99 -4.42 -5.93
C VAL A 155 13.80 -5.68 -6.12
N LEU A 156 14.45 -6.19 -5.07
CA LEU A 156 15.48 -7.22 -5.23
C LEU A 156 15.10 -8.59 -4.67
N ASN A 157 13.87 -8.70 -4.12
CA ASN A 157 13.19 -9.97 -3.87
C ASN A 157 12.30 -10.42 -5.05
N THR A 158 12.41 -9.78 -6.22
CA THR A 158 11.67 -10.16 -7.43
C THR A 158 12.12 -11.53 -7.92
N GLY A 159 11.33 -12.57 -7.60
CA GLY A 159 11.60 -13.97 -7.94
C GLY A 159 11.22 -14.96 -6.83
N GLN A 160 11.06 -14.50 -5.60
CA GLN A 160 10.48 -15.27 -4.49
C GLN A 160 9.00 -14.91 -4.34
N VAL A 161 8.20 -15.78 -3.68
CA VAL A 161 6.73 -15.57 -3.52
C VAL A 161 6.47 -14.14 -3.01
N PRO A 162 5.99 -13.23 -3.90
CA PRO A 162 6.06 -11.82 -3.61
C PRO A 162 5.21 -11.49 -2.39
N TRP A 163 5.58 -10.43 -1.69
CA TRP A 163 4.63 -9.77 -0.81
C TRP A 163 3.36 -9.46 -1.60
N ASN A 164 2.20 -9.59 -0.96
CA ASN A 164 1.00 -9.07 -1.58
C ASN A 164 1.22 -7.56 -1.82
N LEU A 165 0.99 -7.09 -3.05
CA LEU A 165 1.10 -5.69 -3.47
C LEU A 165 0.50 -4.73 -2.43
N LYS A 166 -0.68 -5.07 -1.88
CA LYS A 166 -1.32 -4.27 -0.83
C LYS A 166 -0.44 -4.03 0.39
N ARG A 167 0.34 -5.04 0.80
CA ARG A 167 1.26 -4.95 1.94
C ARG A 167 2.53 -4.20 1.60
N GLN A 168 3.01 -4.29 0.36
CA GLN A 168 4.12 -3.47 -0.13
C GLN A 168 3.72 -1.99 -0.06
N LEU A 169 2.56 -1.64 -0.62
CA LEU A 169 1.99 -0.28 -0.56
C LEU A 169 1.89 0.22 0.89
N GLN A 170 1.44 -0.59 1.85
CA GLN A 170 1.34 -0.12 3.23
C GLN A 170 2.68 0.17 3.90
N VAL A 171 3.73 -0.60 3.62
CA VAL A 171 5.06 -0.31 4.18
C VAL A 171 5.60 0.97 3.58
N VAL A 172 5.55 1.09 2.26
CA VAL A 172 6.09 2.23 1.52
C VAL A 172 5.36 3.53 1.89
N TYR A 173 4.03 3.50 1.83
CA TYR A 173 3.22 4.69 2.04
C TYR A 173 2.73 4.82 3.48
N ALA A 174 3.35 4.13 4.45
CA ALA A 174 2.99 4.29 5.87
C ALA A 174 2.98 5.76 6.32
N PRO A 175 4.02 6.59 6.01
CA PRO A 175 4.00 8.00 6.38
C PRO A 175 2.86 8.78 5.71
N LEU A 176 2.60 8.52 4.43
CA LEU A 176 1.49 9.11 3.68
C LEU A 176 0.14 8.75 4.30
N ILE A 177 -0.05 7.50 4.68
CA ILE A 177 -1.29 7.01 5.32
C ILE A 177 -1.51 7.72 6.66
N GLU A 178 -0.47 7.91 7.47
CA GLU A 178 -0.58 8.68 8.71
C GLU A 178 -0.92 10.16 8.44
N GLU A 179 -0.38 10.75 7.38
CA GLU A 179 -0.75 12.12 6.98
C GLU A 179 -2.20 12.22 6.50
N MET A 180 -2.68 11.25 5.72
CA MET A 180 -4.08 11.16 5.32
C MET A 180 -5.00 11.11 6.56
N LYS A 181 -4.66 10.31 7.58
CA LYS A 181 -5.43 10.24 8.83
C LYS A 181 -5.49 11.59 9.56
N ARG A 182 -4.42 12.38 9.50
CA ARG A 182 -4.37 13.70 10.16
C ARG A 182 -5.18 14.76 9.43
N ARG A 183 -5.24 14.69 8.09
CA ARG A 183 -5.82 15.74 7.25
C ARG A 183 -7.23 15.49 6.76
N ILE A 184 -7.66 14.22 6.73
CA ILE A 184 -8.96 13.83 6.15
C ILE A 184 -9.83 13.22 7.25
N THR A 185 -11.08 13.66 7.29
CA THR A 185 -12.09 13.24 8.26
C THR A 185 -12.84 12.00 7.77
N PHE A 186 -12.16 10.86 7.79
CA PHE A 186 -12.77 9.56 7.50
C PHE A 186 -13.79 9.16 8.56
N GLU A 187 -14.78 8.33 8.19
CA GLU A 187 -15.56 7.58 9.17
C GLU A 187 -14.67 6.53 9.84
N ARG A 188 -13.95 5.76 9.02
CA ARG A 188 -12.97 4.77 9.48
C ARG A 188 -11.95 4.49 8.39
N LEU A 189 -10.68 4.41 8.77
CA LEU A 189 -9.64 3.90 7.90
C LEU A 189 -9.36 2.42 8.19
N LEU A 190 -9.71 1.56 7.25
CA LEU A 190 -9.54 0.11 7.36
C LEU A 190 -8.07 -0.25 7.17
N THR A 191 -7.52 -1.01 8.13
CA THR A 191 -6.15 -1.53 8.06
C THR A 191 -6.14 -2.98 7.59
N MET A 192 -5.01 -3.47 7.09
CA MET A 192 -4.90 -4.87 6.66
C MET A 192 -4.72 -5.84 7.83
N GLU A 193 -4.45 -5.34 9.03
CA GLU A 193 -4.24 -6.17 10.22
C GLU A 193 -5.53 -6.84 10.69
N LYS A 194 -6.66 -6.18 10.46
CA LYS A 194 -7.99 -6.71 10.73
C LYS A 194 -8.68 -6.97 9.39
N SER A 195 -9.28 -8.14 9.23
CA SER A 195 -10.10 -8.45 8.05
C SER A 195 -11.44 -7.71 8.12
N GLU A 196 -11.39 -6.38 8.11
CA GLU A 196 -12.55 -5.51 8.20
C GLU A 196 -13.07 -5.19 6.80
N ARG A 197 -14.39 -5.25 6.66
CA ARG A 197 -15.08 -4.82 5.44
C ARG A 197 -15.73 -3.48 5.69
N ARG A 198 -15.79 -2.70 4.62
CA ARG A 198 -16.60 -1.49 4.54
C ARG A 198 -18.08 -1.85 4.68
N TYR A 199 -18.79 -1.13 5.53
CA TYR A 199 -20.25 -1.23 5.69
C TYR A 199 -20.93 0.14 5.81
N LYS A 200 -20.17 1.25 5.87
CA LYS A 200 -20.69 2.62 5.87
C LYS A 200 -19.96 3.51 4.87
N GLY A 201 -20.64 4.58 4.47
CA GLY A 201 -20.03 5.73 3.80
C GLY A 201 -18.91 6.36 4.64
N GLY A 202 -17.87 6.85 3.99
CA GLY A 202 -16.70 7.43 4.62
C GLY A 202 -15.65 6.43 5.11
N GLU A 203 -15.86 5.13 4.91
CA GLU A 203 -14.88 4.10 5.26
C GLU A 203 -14.02 3.73 4.04
N PHE A 204 -12.70 3.78 4.19
CA PHE A 204 -11.77 3.48 3.09
C PHE A 204 -10.64 2.59 3.60
N SER A 205 -10.11 1.73 2.72
CA SER A 205 -8.93 0.94 3.03
C SER A 205 -7.66 1.68 2.63
N ALA A 206 -6.60 1.56 3.43
CA ALA A 206 -5.35 2.27 3.17
C ALA A 206 -4.76 1.92 1.79
N ASP A 207 -4.85 0.66 1.35
CA ASP A 207 -4.39 0.24 0.02
C ASP A 207 -5.15 0.94 -1.13
N SER A 208 -6.46 1.16 -0.96
CA SER A 208 -7.24 1.89 -1.95
C SER A 208 -6.89 3.37 -2.02
N LEU A 209 -6.53 3.99 -0.90
CA LEU A 209 -6.13 5.40 -0.87
C LEU A 209 -4.72 5.61 -1.45
N VAL A 210 -3.83 4.65 -1.26
CA VAL A 210 -2.51 4.66 -1.90
C VAL A 210 -2.64 4.54 -3.42
N GLU A 211 -3.49 3.65 -3.93
CA GLU A 211 -3.72 3.58 -5.38
C GLU A 211 -4.35 4.87 -5.92
N ALA A 212 -5.27 5.48 -5.16
CA ALA A 212 -5.81 6.81 -5.50
C ALA A 212 -4.72 7.90 -5.52
N TYR A 213 -3.76 7.85 -4.61
CA TYR A 213 -2.61 8.77 -4.58
C TYR A 213 -1.75 8.63 -5.84
N LEU A 214 -1.42 7.39 -6.22
CA LEU A 214 -0.70 7.10 -7.45
C LEU A 214 -1.48 7.58 -8.68
N ALA A 215 -2.79 7.33 -8.71
CA ALA A 215 -3.68 7.76 -9.79
C ALA A 215 -3.72 9.27 -9.95
N PHE A 216 -3.75 9.98 -8.82
CA PHE A 216 -3.72 11.42 -8.77
C PHE A 216 -2.40 11.98 -9.35
N GLY A 217 -1.26 11.45 -8.93
CA GLY A 217 0.05 11.89 -9.42
C GLY A 217 0.23 11.66 -10.91
N LEU A 218 -0.20 10.48 -11.39
CA LEU A 218 -0.13 10.07 -12.79
C LEU A 218 -1.27 10.61 -13.65
N ARG A 219 -2.30 11.25 -13.06
CA ARG A 219 -3.54 11.73 -13.72
C ARG A 219 -4.07 10.75 -14.76
N LYS A 220 -4.04 9.46 -14.42
CA LYS A 220 -4.41 8.34 -15.29
C LYS A 220 -5.14 7.30 -14.46
N THR A 221 -6.19 6.75 -15.06
CA THR A 221 -6.96 5.64 -14.50
C THR A 221 -6.26 4.30 -14.65
N GLU A 222 -5.45 4.14 -15.68
CA GLU A 222 -4.64 2.93 -15.90
C GLU A 222 -3.27 3.10 -15.25
N ILE A 223 -3.02 2.30 -14.22
CA ILE A 223 -1.78 2.33 -13.44
C ILE A 223 -1.30 0.91 -13.29
N ASP A 224 -0.05 0.67 -13.65
CA ASP A 224 0.67 -0.49 -13.14
C ASP A 224 1.22 -0.12 -11.76
N THR A 225 0.51 -0.55 -10.71
CA THR A 225 0.83 -0.19 -9.33
C THR A 225 2.18 -0.79 -8.89
N GLN A 226 2.63 -1.89 -9.49
CA GLN A 226 3.93 -2.49 -9.17
C GLN A 226 5.07 -1.70 -9.81
N GLU A 227 4.92 -1.36 -11.09
CA GLU A 227 5.89 -0.52 -11.79
C GLU A 227 5.96 0.87 -11.14
N SER A 228 4.82 1.49 -10.87
CA SER A 228 4.75 2.82 -10.22
C SER A 228 5.36 2.82 -8.83
N LEU A 229 5.14 1.74 -8.05
CA LEU A 229 5.76 1.58 -6.74
C LEU A 229 7.29 1.51 -6.85
N ALA A 230 7.81 0.72 -7.80
CA ALA A 230 9.24 0.60 -8.03
C ALA A 230 9.86 1.92 -8.50
N ASP A 231 9.15 2.65 -9.37
CA ASP A 231 9.57 3.95 -9.88
C ASP A 231 9.58 5.03 -8.80
N GLU A 232 8.52 5.17 -7.98
CA GLU A 232 8.51 6.14 -6.88
C GLU A 232 9.62 5.86 -5.87
N PHE A 233 9.88 4.58 -5.58
CA PHE A 233 10.95 4.20 -4.68
C PHE A 233 12.35 4.44 -5.29
N SER A 234 12.49 4.27 -6.60
CA SER A 234 13.75 4.57 -7.31
C SER A 234 14.16 6.04 -7.23
N ARG A 235 13.18 6.94 -7.02
CA ARG A 235 13.41 8.37 -6.93
C ARG A 235 13.89 8.80 -5.54
N LEU A 236 13.89 7.91 -4.53
CA LEU A 236 14.32 8.16 -3.13
C LEU A 236 13.66 9.37 -2.40
N ASP A 237 12.76 10.09 -3.08
CA ASP A 237 12.18 11.35 -2.66
C ASP A 237 10.71 11.22 -2.23
N MET A 238 10.32 10.09 -1.63
CA MET A 238 8.98 9.94 -1.05
C MET A 238 8.66 11.05 -0.04
N ALA A 239 9.68 11.49 0.71
CA ALA A 239 9.57 12.62 1.63
C ALA A 239 9.37 13.97 0.89
N GLU A 240 9.99 14.19 -0.27
CA GLU A 240 9.74 15.39 -1.08
C GLU A 240 8.36 15.34 -1.75
N ALA A 241 7.90 14.17 -2.20
CA ALA A 241 6.56 13.98 -2.74
C ALA A 241 5.47 14.24 -1.70
N ILE A 242 5.68 13.84 -0.43
CA ILE A 242 4.77 14.13 0.69
C ILE A 242 4.79 15.62 1.06
N THR A 243 5.92 16.31 0.89
CA THR A 243 6.05 17.75 1.21
C THR A 243 5.70 18.66 0.03
N ALA A 244 5.57 18.12 -1.18
CA ALA A 244 5.20 18.90 -2.36
C ALA A 244 3.81 19.54 -2.18
N SER A 245 3.75 20.86 -2.38
CA SER A 245 2.53 21.68 -2.27
C SER A 245 1.35 21.09 -3.04
N LYS A 246 1.60 20.46 -4.19
CA LYS A 246 0.56 19.82 -5.01
C LYS A 246 -0.26 18.76 -4.25
N TYR A 247 0.33 17.98 -3.35
CA TYR A 247 -0.42 16.98 -2.59
C TYR A 247 -1.13 17.60 -1.39
N ASN A 248 -0.47 18.54 -0.71
CA ASN A 248 -1.03 19.26 0.42
C ASN A 248 -2.26 20.09 0.03
N ASP A 249 -2.19 20.80 -1.09
CA ASP A 249 -3.18 21.79 -1.49
C ASP A 249 -4.33 21.19 -2.30
N PHE A 250 -4.10 20.05 -2.95
CA PHE A 250 -5.07 19.46 -3.88
C PHE A 250 -5.47 18.03 -3.54
N PHE A 251 -4.52 17.11 -3.34
CA PHE A 251 -4.87 15.69 -3.15
C PHE A 251 -5.72 15.45 -1.91
N TYR A 252 -5.28 15.88 -0.71
CA TYR A 252 -6.06 15.64 0.50
C TYR A 252 -7.44 16.30 0.48
N PRO A 253 -7.59 17.57 0.02
CA PRO A 253 -8.91 18.16 -0.17
C PRO A 253 -9.80 17.39 -1.16
N ILE A 254 -9.25 16.87 -2.26
CA ILE A 254 -10.01 16.04 -3.22
C ILE A 254 -10.49 14.74 -2.56
N VAL A 255 -9.66 14.09 -1.75
CA VAL A 255 -10.08 12.89 -1.01
C VAL A 255 -11.14 13.23 0.05
N GLN A 256 -11.05 14.40 0.70
CA GLN A 256 -12.11 14.86 1.60
C GLN A 256 -13.44 15.02 0.85
N VAL A 257 -13.43 15.62 -0.35
CA VAL A 257 -14.63 15.72 -1.19
C VAL A 257 -15.20 14.34 -1.53
N LEU A 258 -14.34 13.37 -1.85
CA LEU A 258 -14.77 11.98 -2.07
C LEU A 258 -15.46 11.41 -0.82
N VAL A 259 -14.88 11.60 0.36
CA VAL A 259 -15.44 11.11 1.64
C VAL A 259 -16.80 11.74 1.91
N ASP A 260 -16.96 13.04 1.69
CA ASP A 260 -18.20 13.78 1.99
C ASP A 260 -19.33 13.36 1.04
N ILE A 261 -19.05 13.25 -0.26
CA ILE A 261 -20.01 12.74 -1.25
C ILE A 261 -20.40 11.30 -0.94
N ASP A 262 -19.43 10.45 -0.60
CA ASP A 262 -19.68 9.04 -0.28
C ASP A 262 -20.56 8.87 0.96
N LYS A 263 -20.32 9.66 2.01
CA LYS A 263 -21.20 9.74 3.19
C LYS A 263 -22.61 10.19 2.81
N ALA A 264 -22.74 11.23 1.98
CA ALA A 264 -24.03 11.73 1.52
C ALA A 264 -24.81 10.66 0.73
N PHE A 265 -24.14 9.97 -0.21
CA PHE A 265 -24.73 8.88 -1.00
C PHE A 265 -25.21 7.72 -0.12
N SER A 266 -24.44 7.37 0.90
CA SER A 266 -24.72 6.25 1.80
C SER A 266 -25.96 6.43 2.68
N ARG A 267 -26.56 7.64 2.73
CA ARG A 267 -27.86 7.83 3.39
C ARG A 267 -28.98 6.99 2.75
N HIS A 268 -28.86 6.67 1.46
CA HIS A 268 -29.81 5.79 0.76
C HIS A 268 -29.78 4.35 1.30
N ASP A 269 -28.68 3.94 1.93
CA ASP A 269 -28.47 2.55 2.34
C ASP A 269 -29.58 2.04 3.26
N THR A 270 -30.10 2.89 4.14
CA THR A 270 -31.18 2.57 5.08
C THR A 270 -32.45 2.04 4.40
N VAL A 271 -32.81 2.57 3.23
CA VAL A 271 -33.97 2.10 2.44
C VAL A 271 -33.63 0.80 1.74
N ALA A 272 -32.42 0.70 1.19
CA ALA A 272 -31.95 -0.50 0.52
C ALA A 272 -31.87 -1.71 1.48
N GLU A 273 -31.48 -1.51 2.75
CA GLU A 273 -31.42 -2.55 3.79
C GLU A 273 -32.82 -3.07 4.14
N GLN A 274 -33.83 -2.19 4.21
CA GLN A 274 -35.23 -2.59 4.43
C GLN A 274 -35.79 -3.43 3.28
N MET A 275 -35.45 -3.06 2.04
CA MET A 275 -35.85 -3.81 0.85
C MET A 275 -35.10 -5.15 0.73
N GLU A 276 -33.86 -5.26 1.24
CA GLU A 276 -33.03 -6.47 1.11
C GLU A 276 -33.61 -7.64 1.90
N GLY A 277 -34.15 -7.36 3.08
CA GLY A 277 -34.90 -8.35 3.85
C GLY A 277 -36.13 -8.90 3.13
N ALA A 278 -36.72 -8.15 2.18
CA ALA A 278 -37.84 -8.62 1.36
C ALA A 278 -37.37 -9.47 0.17
N ASP A 279 -36.35 -9.03 -0.58
CA ASP A 279 -35.85 -9.74 -1.78
C ASP A 279 -35.24 -11.12 -1.46
N ILE A 280 -34.61 -11.27 -0.28
CA ILE A 280 -34.07 -12.57 0.18
C ILE A 280 -35.19 -13.61 0.32
N ASN A 281 -36.40 -13.18 0.67
CA ASN A 281 -37.56 -14.08 0.77
C ASN A 281 -38.11 -14.48 -0.62
N ASP A 282 -37.90 -13.65 -1.64
CA ASP A 282 -38.41 -13.84 -3.00
C ASP A 282 -37.38 -14.44 -3.98
N GLY A 283 -36.16 -14.74 -3.52
CA GLY A 283 -35.13 -15.44 -4.32
C GLY A 283 -34.54 -14.61 -5.47
N VAL A 284 -34.65 -13.28 -5.42
CA VAL A 284 -34.13 -12.36 -6.44
C VAL A 284 -32.61 -12.21 -6.29
N THR A 285 -31.87 -12.28 -7.40
CA THR A 285 -30.41 -12.02 -7.37
C THR A 285 -30.17 -10.52 -7.18
N PRO A 286 -29.43 -10.09 -6.13
CA PRO A 286 -29.27 -8.67 -5.83
C PRO A 286 -28.42 -7.95 -6.89
N SER A 287 -28.86 -6.75 -7.28
CA SER A 287 -28.09 -5.85 -8.15
C SER A 287 -26.76 -5.44 -7.50
N LYS A 288 -25.71 -5.23 -8.32
CA LYS A 288 -24.39 -4.75 -7.87
C LYS A 288 -24.46 -3.37 -7.19
N PHE A 289 -25.39 -2.52 -7.63
CA PHE A 289 -25.61 -1.19 -7.07
C PHE A 289 -27.02 -1.11 -6.51
N ARG A 290 -27.13 -1.27 -5.20
CA ARG A 290 -28.38 -1.20 -4.44
C ARG A 290 -28.29 -0.14 -3.35
N PHE A 291 -27.14 -0.08 -2.70
CA PHE A 291 -26.81 0.89 -1.67
C PHE A 291 -26.08 2.08 -2.31
N GLY A 292 -26.26 3.29 -1.77
CA GLY A 292 -25.52 4.45 -2.24
C GLY A 292 -24.01 4.29 -2.03
N ARG A 293 -23.61 3.61 -0.94
CA ARG A 293 -22.20 3.25 -0.72
C ARG A 293 -21.60 2.42 -1.85
N ASN A 294 -22.39 1.65 -2.61
CA ASN A 294 -21.87 0.72 -3.63
C ASN A 294 -21.12 1.43 -4.75
N ILE A 295 -21.41 2.71 -5.02
CA ILE A 295 -20.66 3.50 -6.00
C ILE A 295 -19.16 3.43 -5.67
N PHE A 296 -18.78 3.73 -4.42
CA PHE A 296 -17.38 3.79 -3.99
C PHE A 296 -16.88 2.54 -3.25
N ASP A 297 -17.68 1.47 -3.15
CA ASP A 297 -17.17 0.14 -2.79
C ASP A 297 -16.16 -0.34 -3.85
N SER A 298 -16.41 0.04 -5.10
CA SER A 298 -15.55 -0.30 -6.21
C SER A 298 -14.29 0.57 -6.22
N GLN A 299 -13.13 -0.08 -6.36
CA GLN A 299 -11.88 0.62 -6.61
C GLN A 299 -11.91 1.43 -7.93
N PRO A 300 -12.50 0.93 -9.03
CA PRO A 300 -12.64 1.71 -10.25
C PRO A 300 -13.32 3.07 -10.09
N ALA A 301 -14.41 3.16 -9.33
CA ALA A 301 -15.08 4.44 -9.10
C ALA A 301 -14.23 5.43 -8.33
N ARG A 302 -13.53 4.97 -7.28
CA ARG A 302 -12.64 5.82 -6.48
C ARG A 302 -11.50 6.37 -7.33
N VAL A 303 -10.84 5.51 -8.12
CA VAL A 303 -9.77 5.93 -9.03
C VAL A 303 -10.31 6.89 -10.09
N GLY A 304 -11.45 6.58 -10.72
CA GLY A 304 -12.08 7.44 -11.73
C GLY A 304 -12.43 8.82 -11.18
N PHE A 305 -13.01 8.89 -9.97
CA PHE A 305 -13.33 10.16 -9.30
C PHE A 305 -12.08 11.00 -9.04
N ILE A 306 -11.04 10.39 -8.46
CA ILE A 306 -9.80 11.08 -8.11
C ILE A 306 -9.09 11.60 -9.37
N VAL A 307 -9.03 10.81 -10.44
CA VAL A 307 -8.43 11.24 -11.71
C VAL A 307 -9.23 12.37 -12.35
N ALA A 308 -10.57 12.28 -12.37
CA ALA A 308 -11.42 13.34 -12.90
C ALA A 308 -11.21 14.67 -12.15
N CYS A 309 -11.17 14.63 -10.81
CA CYS A 309 -10.83 15.79 -9.97
C CYS A 309 -9.41 16.30 -10.24
N ALA A 310 -8.42 15.41 -10.31
CA ALA A 310 -7.03 15.78 -10.57
C ALA A 310 -6.87 16.51 -11.91
N VAL A 311 -7.46 15.98 -12.98
CA VAL A 311 -7.46 16.61 -14.30
C VAL A 311 -8.28 17.91 -14.29
N GLY A 312 -9.42 17.91 -13.60
CA GLY A 312 -10.31 19.05 -13.46
C GLY A 312 -9.70 20.21 -12.68
N VAL A 313 -8.72 19.98 -11.80
CA VAL A 313 -8.03 21.00 -10.98
C VAL A 313 -6.66 21.36 -11.53
N LEU A 314 -5.86 20.38 -11.92
CA LEU A 314 -4.45 20.56 -12.31
C LEU A 314 -4.22 20.58 -13.82
N GLY A 315 -5.22 20.22 -14.62
CA GLY A 315 -5.04 19.99 -16.05
C GLY A 315 -4.48 18.60 -16.35
N ARG A 316 -4.14 18.34 -17.62
CA ARG A 316 -3.53 17.07 -18.02
C ARG A 316 -2.02 17.12 -17.78
N LEU A 317 -1.39 15.98 -17.52
CA LEU A 317 0.08 15.92 -17.47
C LEU A 317 0.68 16.44 -18.79
N GLY A 318 1.68 17.31 -18.68
CA GLY A 318 2.28 18.02 -19.83
C GLY A 318 1.52 19.28 -20.27
N MET A 319 0.31 19.49 -19.74
CA MET A 319 -0.49 20.72 -19.88
C MET A 319 -1.01 21.14 -18.50
N ASP A 320 -0.06 21.29 -17.57
CA ASP A 320 -0.35 21.74 -16.21
C ASP A 320 -0.97 23.14 -16.23
N ARG A 321 -2.00 23.33 -15.42
CA ARG A 321 -2.51 24.68 -15.13
C ARG A 321 -1.49 25.44 -14.28
N ASP A 322 -1.52 26.76 -14.43
CA ASP A 322 -0.75 27.61 -13.53
C ASP A 322 -1.31 27.52 -12.08
N PRO A 323 -0.49 27.82 -11.07
CA PRO A 323 -0.88 27.65 -9.67
C PRO A 323 -2.16 28.41 -9.27
N ALA A 324 -2.37 29.62 -9.80
CA ALA A 324 -3.54 30.42 -9.47
C ALA A 324 -4.82 29.83 -10.09
N ALA A 325 -4.76 29.38 -11.34
CA ALA A 325 -5.86 28.68 -11.98
C ALA A 325 -6.18 27.35 -11.29
N SER A 326 -5.17 26.61 -10.83
CA SER A 326 -5.39 25.38 -10.04
C SER A 326 -6.03 25.66 -8.68
N ALA A 327 -5.59 26.71 -7.96
CA ALA A 327 -6.22 27.12 -6.71
C ALA A 327 -7.70 27.49 -6.93
N ALA A 328 -7.99 28.33 -7.93
CA ALA A 328 -9.37 28.72 -8.25
C ALA A 328 -10.24 27.52 -8.67
N ALA A 329 -9.68 26.56 -9.41
CA ALA A 329 -10.39 25.33 -9.77
C ALA A 329 -10.64 24.43 -8.57
N MET A 330 -9.70 24.35 -7.63
CA MET A 330 -9.87 23.63 -6.37
C MET A 330 -10.97 24.26 -5.50
N ASP A 331 -11.03 25.59 -5.42
CA ASP A 331 -12.08 26.30 -4.69
C ASP A 331 -13.46 26.09 -5.31
N ARG A 332 -13.54 26.10 -6.65
CA ARG A 332 -14.77 25.76 -7.38
C ARG A 332 -15.20 24.33 -7.10
N LEU A 333 -14.27 23.37 -7.16
CA LEU A 333 -14.52 21.96 -6.86
C LEU A 333 -15.10 21.79 -5.45
N LYS A 334 -14.47 22.43 -4.45
CA LYS A 334 -14.96 22.42 -3.06
C LYS A 334 -16.36 23.02 -2.98
N ALA A 335 -16.57 24.23 -3.48
CA ALA A 335 -17.87 24.90 -3.41
C ALA A 335 -18.99 24.11 -4.10
N GLY A 336 -18.75 23.59 -5.31
CA GLY A 336 -19.71 22.76 -6.04
C GLY A 336 -20.05 21.48 -5.29
N SER A 337 -19.04 20.76 -4.81
CA SER A 337 -19.25 19.53 -4.05
C SER A 337 -19.99 19.77 -2.72
N SER A 338 -19.67 20.83 -1.97
CA SER A 338 -20.40 21.19 -0.75
C SER A 338 -21.84 21.57 -1.03
N ALA A 339 -22.12 22.28 -2.13
CA ALA A 339 -23.49 22.61 -2.55
C ALA A 339 -24.27 21.33 -2.92
N LEU A 340 -23.64 20.38 -3.61
CA LEU A 340 -24.24 19.07 -3.88
C LEU A 340 -24.54 18.33 -2.58
N VAL A 341 -23.57 18.19 -1.67
CA VAL A 341 -23.78 17.50 -0.38
C VAL A 341 -24.92 18.15 0.40
N ALA A 342 -24.95 19.48 0.50
CA ALA A 342 -26.04 20.21 1.16
C ALA A 342 -27.40 19.94 0.49
N HIS A 343 -27.46 19.88 -0.84
CA HIS A 343 -28.68 19.50 -1.56
C HIS A 343 -29.11 18.07 -1.23
N LEU A 344 -28.20 17.10 -1.29
CA LEU A 344 -28.48 15.69 -0.96
C LEU A 344 -28.95 15.52 0.48
N GLU A 345 -28.48 16.38 1.39
CA GLU A 345 -28.91 16.35 2.79
C GLU A 345 -30.39 16.73 2.97
N THR A 346 -30.95 17.54 2.06
CA THR A 346 -32.37 17.91 2.05
C THR A 346 -33.29 16.79 1.55
N LEU A 347 -32.74 15.82 0.80
CA LEU A 347 -33.52 14.73 0.23
C LEU A 347 -33.79 13.64 1.27
N SER A 348 -35.00 13.10 1.26
CA SER A 348 -35.30 11.84 1.96
C SER A 348 -34.48 10.69 1.36
N PRO A 349 -34.23 9.60 2.11
CA PRO A 349 -33.51 8.44 1.58
C PRO A 349 -34.10 7.85 0.28
N ALA A 350 -35.41 7.96 0.05
CA ALA A 350 -36.06 7.49 -1.18
C ALA A 350 -35.82 8.44 -2.37
N GLU A 351 -35.95 9.75 -2.16
CA GLU A 351 -35.63 10.78 -3.18
C GLU A 351 -34.15 10.75 -3.55
N LEU A 352 -33.28 10.50 -2.57
CA LEU A 352 -31.85 10.28 -2.82
C LEU A 352 -31.62 9.08 -3.74
N GLY A 353 -32.36 7.98 -3.57
CA GLY A 353 -32.28 6.84 -4.48
C GLY A 353 -32.62 7.21 -5.93
N GLN A 354 -33.65 8.05 -6.13
CA GLN A 354 -34.02 8.56 -7.45
C GLN A 354 -32.92 9.47 -8.03
N PHE A 355 -32.36 10.35 -7.20
CA PHE A 355 -31.24 11.21 -7.59
C PHE A 355 -30.01 10.41 -8.04
N LEU A 356 -29.66 9.34 -7.32
CA LEU A 356 -28.49 8.51 -7.60
C LEU A 356 -28.64 7.67 -8.88
N SER A 357 -29.87 7.31 -9.27
CA SER A 357 -30.17 6.56 -10.50
C SER A 357 -29.30 5.29 -10.63
N LEU A 358 -29.26 4.48 -9.56
CA LEU A 358 -28.40 3.29 -9.44
C LEU A 358 -28.76 2.16 -10.42
N ASP A 359 -30.01 2.14 -10.88
CA ASP A 359 -30.51 1.26 -11.94
C ASP A 359 -29.82 1.57 -13.28
N VAL A 360 -29.71 2.85 -13.65
CA VAL A 360 -29.00 3.27 -14.86
C VAL A 360 -27.51 2.96 -14.74
N LEU A 361 -26.91 3.19 -13.57
CA LEU A 361 -25.51 2.82 -13.31
C LEU A 361 -25.29 1.31 -13.50
N SER A 362 -26.20 0.50 -12.96
CA SER A 362 -26.15 -0.96 -13.08
C SER A 362 -26.25 -1.42 -14.53
N GLU A 363 -27.15 -0.81 -15.32
CA GLU A 363 -27.29 -1.08 -16.76
C GLU A 363 -25.97 -0.77 -17.50
N LYS A 364 -25.40 0.41 -17.29
CA LYS A 364 -24.20 0.86 -18.02
C LYS A 364 -22.97 0.03 -17.71
N ILE A 365 -22.81 -0.43 -16.47
CA ILE A 365 -21.70 -1.29 -16.07
C ILE A 365 -21.95 -2.74 -16.49
N GLY A 366 -23.19 -3.23 -16.44
CA GLY A 366 -23.56 -4.61 -16.79
C GLY A 366 -23.38 -4.97 -18.27
N VAL A 367 -23.37 -3.99 -19.18
CA VAL A 367 -23.20 -4.19 -20.64
C VAL A 367 -21.74 -4.50 -21.03
N GLN A 368 -20.78 -4.36 -20.11
CA GLN A 368 -19.34 -4.49 -20.42
C GLN A 368 -18.88 -5.95 -20.62
N LYS A 369 -18.00 -6.17 -21.61
CA LYS A 369 -17.50 -7.51 -22.00
C LYS A 369 -16.58 -8.11 -20.91
N ARG A 370 -16.55 -9.45 -20.81
CA ARG A 370 -15.83 -10.20 -19.75
C ARG A 370 -14.32 -9.95 -19.64
N SER A 371 -13.65 -9.41 -20.66
CA SER A 371 -12.21 -9.11 -20.61
C SER A 371 -11.96 -7.61 -20.35
N GLY A 372 -11.08 -7.31 -19.39
CA GLY A 372 -10.68 -5.93 -19.10
C GLY A 372 -11.72 -5.09 -18.34
N VAL A 373 -12.68 -5.74 -17.65
CA VAL A 373 -13.77 -5.08 -16.90
C VAL A 373 -13.25 -3.96 -16.00
N GLY A 374 -12.19 -4.19 -15.21
CA GLY A 374 -11.64 -3.16 -14.33
C GLY A 374 -11.08 -1.92 -15.06
N ARG A 375 -10.54 -2.09 -16.28
CA ARG A 375 -10.07 -0.97 -17.11
C ARG A 375 -11.25 -0.16 -17.65
N GLN A 376 -12.27 -0.85 -18.15
CA GLN A 376 -13.47 -0.23 -18.71
C GLN A 376 -14.29 0.50 -17.63
N GLU A 377 -14.45 -0.11 -16.45
CA GLU A 377 -15.11 0.54 -15.31
C GLU A 377 -14.38 1.82 -14.87
N ARG A 378 -13.04 1.80 -14.81
CA ARG A 378 -12.27 2.99 -14.44
C ARG A 378 -12.48 4.14 -15.43
N ALA A 379 -12.42 3.87 -16.73
CA ALA A 379 -12.65 4.88 -17.77
C ALA A 379 -14.09 5.40 -17.78
N PHE A 380 -15.06 4.51 -17.53
CA PHE A 380 -16.47 4.88 -17.39
C PHE A 380 -16.66 5.85 -16.22
N PHE A 381 -16.16 5.52 -15.03
CA PHE A 381 -16.30 6.37 -13.86
C PHE A 381 -15.55 7.70 -14.01
N GLU A 382 -14.35 7.71 -14.59
CA GLU A 382 -13.63 8.95 -14.91
C GLU A 382 -14.48 9.88 -15.80
N THR A 383 -15.09 9.34 -16.85
CA THR A 383 -15.95 10.11 -17.77
C THR A 383 -17.18 10.64 -17.06
N ALA A 384 -17.87 9.80 -16.28
CA ALA A 384 -19.06 10.19 -15.55
C ALA A 384 -18.78 11.28 -14.51
N PHE A 385 -17.70 11.13 -13.72
CA PHE A 385 -17.34 12.13 -12.72
C PHE A 385 -16.77 13.40 -13.34
N LYS A 386 -16.13 13.30 -14.51
CA LYS A 386 -15.75 14.49 -15.27
C LYS A 386 -16.99 15.29 -15.68
N ALA A 387 -18.05 14.64 -16.18
CA ALA A 387 -19.31 15.32 -16.49
C ALA A 387 -19.91 15.99 -15.24
N LEU A 388 -19.87 15.33 -14.08
CA LEU A 388 -20.29 15.92 -12.80
C LEU A 388 -19.53 17.21 -12.47
N ILE A 389 -18.20 17.20 -12.67
CA ILE A 389 -17.32 18.35 -12.38
C ILE A 389 -17.52 19.46 -13.40
N ASP A 390 -17.67 19.13 -14.69
CA ASP A 390 -17.88 20.08 -15.78
C ASP A 390 -19.21 20.84 -15.59
N GLU A 391 -20.24 20.17 -15.06
CA GLU A 391 -21.52 20.78 -14.66
C GLU A 391 -21.48 21.45 -13.27
N ASN A 392 -20.29 21.59 -12.67
CA ASN A 392 -20.08 22.18 -11.34
C ASN A 392 -20.98 21.56 -10.25
N PHE A 393 -21.20 20.24 -10.34
CA PHE A 393 -22.08 19.46 -9.45
C PHE A 393 -23.56 19.92 -9.44
N ALA A 394 -23.95 20.81 -10.36
CA ALA A 394 -25.30 21.36 -10.47
C ALA A 394 -26.16 20.51 -11.42
N ILE A 395 -26.37 19.25 -11.05
CA ILE A 395 -27.12 18.28 -11.85
C ILE A 395 -28.47 17.95 -11.22
N PRO A 396 -29.51 17.66 -12.03
CA PRO A 396 -30.81 17.24 -11.50
C PRO A 396 -30.79 15.80 -10.96
N ARG A 397 -29.90 14.95 -11.48
CA ARG A 397 -29.72 13.54 -11.12
C ARG A 397 -28.41 13.00 -11.68
N MET A 398 -27.86 11.97 -11.06
CA MET A 398 -26.62 11.31 -11.50
C MET A 398 -26.76 10.58 -12.85
N GLU A 399 -27.99 10.29 -13.32
CA GLU A 399 -28.22 9.73 -14.65
C GLU A 399 -27.52 10.53 -15.77
N VAL A 400 -27.43 11.85 -15.65
CA VAL A 400 -26.73 12.72 -16.62
C VAL A 400 -25.25 12.32 -16.71
N CYS A 401 -24.63 12.03 -15.57
CA CYS A 401 -23.24 11.60 -15.48
C CYS A 401 -23.07 10.15 -15.97
N TRP A 402 -23.98 9.24 -15.62
CA TRP A 402 -23.90 7.83 -16.02
C TRP A 402 -24.06 7.61 -17.53
N ARG A 403 -24.62 8.59 -18.25
CA ARG A 403 -24.80 8.55 -19.70
C ARG A 403 -23.76 9.34 -20.50
N ALA A 404 -22.78 9.94 -19.83
CA ALA A 404 -21.76 10.81 -20.42
C ALA A 404 -20.81 10.08 -21.40
#